data_AF-A0AAV5YKF1-F1
#
_entry.id   AF-A0AAV5YKF1-F1
#
_cell.length_a   1.000
_cell.length_b   1.000
_cell.length_c   1.000
_cell.angle_alpha   90.00
_cell.angle_beta   90.00
_cell.angle_gamma   90.00
#
_symmetry.space_group_name_H-M   'P 1'
#
loop_
_entity.id
_entity.type
_entity.pdbx_description
1 polymer ?
#
loop_
_entity_poly.entity_id
_entity_poly.type
_entity_poly.pdbx_seq_one_letter_code
_entity_poly.pdbx_strand_id
1 'polypeptide(L)'
;MRIAPRRIAAALAVVLASVAGAAAAGTAAAAEDVVAEVRRHTERYQDVARARADGFVAGGGMVALHGIHFVNPTLQLRAATLGLDLAQPPMLLYVEREGAFRLAGVEYALPARPEGGPLPASAWHVHEASCHYRDDLEWPATRAQECPLRHPGSNAPFVLWHPALAVAHVWAWIENPAGPFAPTNAALAPWGGTPESHNHARTEAEAAYSTLNHHVAGAFLLVIAIVVWWERRRPRRLPWAVASAPLWMAFSVYLFLSVDPEAWPIGPGSIADALADPLVLQHKMLSFIPLLIGVMDVLGRAGWLRSPRWRLVLPGLTLLGGSTLFLHSHHGEIHLDRMFFHHALMGAAAIAGACTLYIAQRSTTVPTLMARAWPGLLATIALLLLVYSEG
;
A
#
# COMPACT_ATOMS: atom_id res chain seq x y z
N MET A 1 19.80 -18.19 70.91
CA MET A 1 18.82 -19.00 70.14
C MET A 1 19.17 -18.90 68.66
N ARG A 2 19.88 -19.89 68.10
CA ARG A 2 20.32 -19.86 66.68
C ARG A 2 19.21 -20.46 65.81
N ILE A 3 18.46 -19.61 65.11
CA ILE A 3 17.45 -20.06 64.14
C ILE A 3 18.21 -20.66 62.95
N ALA A 4 18.02 -21.96 62.72
CA ALA A 4 18.75 -22.71 61.71
C ALA A 4 18.47 -22.15 60.29
N PRO A 5 19.49 -21.93 59.45
CA PRO A 5 19.35 -21.30 58.12
C PRO A 5 18.41 -22.07 57.17
N ARG A 6 18.20 -23.37 57.42
CA ARG A 6 17.23 -24.22 56.70
C ARG A 6 15.77 -23.80 56.90
N ARG A 7 15.40 -23.24 58.06
CA ARG A 7 14.01 -22.81 58.34
C ARG A 7 13.65 -21.48 57.67
N ILE A 8 14.63 -20.59 57.48
CA ILE A 8 14.45 -19.33 56.77
C ILE A 8 14.33 -19.58 55.26
N ALA A 9 15.16 -20.47 54.70
CA ALA A 9 15.09 -20.86 53.30
C ALA A 9 13.74 -21.55 52.95
N ALA A 10 13.24 -22.43 53.82
CA ALA A 10 11.94 -23.07 53.64
C ALA A 10 10.77 -22.07 53.73
N ALA A 11 10.81 -21.13 54.68
CA ALA A 11 9.78 -20.10 54.80
C ALA A 11 9.78 -19.12 53.61
N LEU A 12 10.95 -18.73 53.10
CA LEU A 12 11.06 -17.90 51.89
C LEU A 12 10.57 -18.64 50.64
N ALA A 13 10.87 -19.93 50.50
CA ALA A 13 10.39 -20.74 49.38
C ALA A 13 8.86 -20.88 49.39
N VAL A 14 8.24 -21.03 50.57
CA VAL A 14 6.77 -21.09 50.72
C VAL A 14 6.11 -19.74 50.40
N VAL A 15 6.71 -18.62 50.86
CA VAL A 15 6.20 -17.27 50.54
C VAL A 15 6.32 -16.98 49.04
N LEU A 16 7.47 -17.25 48.42
CA LEU A 16 7.65 -17.09 46.96
C LEU A 16 6.70 -17.96 46.15
N ALA A 17 6.47 -19.21 46.56
CA ALA A 17 5.51 -20.10 45.91
C ALA A 17 4.05 -19.61 46.06
N SER A 18 3.68 -19.06 47.23
CA SER A 18 2.35 -18.50 47.46
C SER A 18 2.07 -17.22 46.67
N VAL A 19 3.07 -16.33 46.53
CA VAL A 19 2.95 -15.11 45.71
C VAL A 19 2.89 -15.46 44.21
N ALA A 20 3.69 -16.42 43.75
CA ALA A 20 3.62 -16.94 42.39
C ALA A 20 2.26 -17.61 42.09
N GLY A 21 1.72 -18.38 43.03
CA GLY A 21 0.41 -19.01 42.90
C GLY A 21 -0.75 -18.00 42.86
N ALA A 22 -0.71 -16.95 43.68
CA ALA A 22 -1.72 -15.89 43.67
C ALA A 22 -1.67 -15.03 42.40
N ALA A 23 -0.46 -14.73 41.89
CA ALA A 23 -0.29 -14.02 40.61
C ALA A 23 -0.79 -14.87 39.43
N ALA A 24 -0.47 -16.17 39.40
CA ALA A 24 -0.94 -17.10 38.38
C ALA A 24 -2.47 -17.27 38.41
N ALA A 25 -3.07 -17.37 39.59
CA ALA A 25 -4.52 -17.43 39.77
C ALA A 25 -5.21 -16.12 39.33
N GLY A 26 -4.61 -14.96 39.63
CA GLY A 26 -5.12 -13.66 39.18
C GLY A 26 -5.07 -13.50 37.66
N THR A 27 -4.00 -13.97 37.00
CA THR A 27 -3.92 -13.98 35.52
C THR A 27 -4.88 -14.96 34.88
N ALA A 28 -5.15 -16.11 35.52
CA ALA A 28 -6.10 -17.10 35.04
C ALA A 28 -7.54 -16.58 35.11
N ALA A 29 -7.94 -15.96 36.23
CA ALA A 29 -9.26 -15.34 36.38
C ALA A 29 -9.48 -14.22 35.35
N ALA A 30 -8.47 -13.38 35.11
CA ALA A 30 -8.53 -12.34 34.08
C ALA A 30 -8.63 -12.91 32.65
N ALA A 31 -7.98 -14.06 32.38
CA ALA A 31 -8.09 -14.73 31.09
C ALA A 31 -9.49 -15.34 30.89
N GLU A 32 -10.08 -15.94 31.93
CA GLU A 32 -11.45 -16.46 31.91
C GLU A 32 -12.47 -15.36 31.64
N ASP A 33 -12.31 -14.18 32.24
CA ASP A 33 -13.20 -13.03 32.02
C ASP A 33 -13.17 -12.57 30.55
N VAL A 34 -11.99 -12.48 29.93
CA VAL A 34 -11.86 -12.14 28.50
C VAL A 34 -12.53 -13.18 27.61
N VAL A 35 -12.30 -14.46 27.89
CA VAL A 35 -12.91 -15.55 27.11
C VAL A 35 -14.44 -15.53 27.28
N ALA A 36 -14.95 -15.28 28.48
CA ALA A 36 -16.37 -15.16 28.75
C ALA A 36 -17.01 -13.99 28.01
N GLU A 37 -16.34 -12.83 27.97
CA GLU A 37 -16.77 -11.65 27.21
C GLU A 37 -16.89 -11.96 25.71
N VAL A 38 -15.84 -12.54 25.12
CA VAL A 38 -15.84 -12.94 23.70
C VAL A 38 -16.94 -13.96 23.42
N ARG A 39 -17.13 -14.98 24.27
CA ARG A 39 -18.22 -15.95 24.12
C ARG A 39 -19.58 -15.29 24.10
N ARG A 40 -19.85 -14.39 25.05
CA ARG A 40 -21.13 -13.68 25.16
C ARG A 40 -21.49 -12.93 23.88
N HIS A 41 -20.51 -12.35 23.20
CA HIS A 41 -20.74 -11.54 21.99
C HIS A 41 -20.66 -12.34 20.68
N THR A 42 -20.09 -13.55 20.70
CA THR A 42 -19.92 -14.40 19.51
C THR A 42 -20.75 -15.69 19.52
N GLU A 43 -21.49 -15.99 20.58
CA GLU A 43 -22.30 -17.23 20.68
C GLU A 43 -23.26 -17.40 19.49
N ARG A 44 -23.89 -16.30 19.04
CA ARG A 44 -24.77 -16.33 17.86
C ARG A 44 -24.06 -16.77 16.58
N TYR A 45 -22.74 -16.61 16.50
CA TYR A 45 -21.93 -16.98 15.35
C TYR A 45 -21.46 -18.45 15.39
N GLN A 46 -21.84 -19.23 16.40
CA GLN A 46 -21.78 -20.70 16.26
C GLN A 46 -22.58 -21.18 15.04
N ASP A 47 -23.62 -20.43 14.64
CA ASP A 47 -24.25 -20.53 13.34
C ASP A 47 -23.57 -19.58 12.34
N VAL A 48 -22.84 -20.15 11.38
CA VAL A 48 -22.12 -19.39 10.34
C VAL A 48 -23.05 -18.57 9.45
N ALA A 49 -24.33 -18.95 9.29
CA ALA A 49 -25.29 -18.17 8.52
C ALA A 49 -25.57 -16.80 9.16
N ARG A 50 -25.57 -16.75 10.50
CA ARG A 50 -25.70 -15.48 11.24
C ARG A 50 -24.45 -14.60 11.10
N ALA A 51 -23.27 -15.20 11.11
CA ALA A 51 -22.03 -14.45 10.83
C ALA A 51 -22.06 -13.83 9.43
N ARG A 52 -22.45 -14.61 8.41
CA ARG A 52 -22.60 -14.09 7.03
C ARG A 52 -23.67 -12.99 6.92
N ALA A 53 -24.79 -13.15 7.60
CA ALA A 53 -25.86 -12.14 7.64
C ALA A 53 -25.38 -10.82 8.28
N ASP A 54 -24.52 -10.91 9.30
CA ASP A 54 -23.92 -9.76 9.98
C ASP A 54 -22.68 -9.20 9.22
N GLY A 55 -22.40 -9.68 8.01
CA GLY A 55 -21.39 -9.13 7.09
C GLY A 55 -19.99 -9.75 7.17
N PHE A 56 -19.85 -10.89 7.85
CA PHE A 56 -18.58 -11.64 7.85
C PHE A 56 -18.42 -12.47 6.56
N VAL A 57 -17.25 -12.37 5.94
CA VAL A 57 -16.88 -13.10 4.71
C VAL A 57 -15.61 -13.91 4.94
N ALA A 58 -15.53 -15.11 4.39
CA ALA A 58 -14.29 -15.89 4.45
C ALA A 58 -13.18 -15.15 3.69
N GLY A 59 -12.08 -14.85 4.37
CA GLY A 59 -10.88 -14.20 3.85
C GLY A 59 -9.91 -15.15 3.17
N GLY A 60 -10.14 -16.46 3.28
CA GLY A 60 -9.42 -17.48 2.52
C GLY A 60 -9.78 -18.90 2.97
N GLY A 61 -8.86 -19.83 2.74
CA GLY A 61 -8.99 -21.24 3.07
C GLY A 61 -8.59 -21.58 4.51
N MET A 62 -8.46 -22.87 4.79
CA MET A 62 -8.00 -23.35 6.07
C MET A 62 -6.50 -23.07 6.24
N VAL A 63 -6.13 -22.17 7.17
CA VAL A 63 -4.74 -21.95 7.57
C VAL A 63 -4.39 -22.92 8.69
N ALA A 64 -3.29 -23.65 8.54
CA ALA A 64 -2.88 -24.66 9.51
C ALA A 64 -2.78 -24.04 10.92
N LEU A 65 -3.43 -24.70 11.89
CA LEU A 65 -3.46 -24.30 13.30
C LEU A 65 -4.18 -22.97 13.63
N HIS A 66 -4.70 -22.24 12.64
CA HIS A 66 -5.44 -20.99 12.83
C HIS A 66 -6.93 -21.11 12.50
N GLY A 67 -7.27 -21.85 11.45
CA GLY A 67 -8.64 -21.94 10.96
C GLY A 67 -8.86 -21.17 9.66
N ILE A 68 -10.12 -21.06 9.29
CA ILE A 68 -10.63 -20.20 8.21
C ILE A 68 -10.99 -18.86 8.84
N HIS A 69 -10.34 -17.80 8.39
CA HIS A 69 -10.58 -16.44 8.87
C HIS A 69 -11.83 -15.87 8.19
N PHE A 70 -12.87 -15.58 8.96
CA PHE A 70 -14.04 -14.86 8.49
C PHE A 70 -13.93 -13.41 8.95
N VAL A 71 -13.75 -12.48 8.02
CA VAL A 71 -13.47 -11.06 8.28
C VAL A 71 -14.73 -10.23 8.09
N ASN A 72 -14.98 -9.28 8.98
CA ASN A 72 -15.96 -8.20 8.79
C ASN A 72 -15.21 -6.88 8.52
N PRO A 73 -15.18 -6.37 7.28
CA PRO A 73 -14.40 -5.19 6.93
C PRO A 73 -14.77 -3.92 7.70
N THR A 74 -16.05 -3.74 8.05
CA THR A 74 -16.52 -2.60 8.83
C THR A 74 -16.01 -2.66 10.26
N LEU A 75 -16.03 -3.84 10.88
CA LEU A 75 -15.48 -4.04 12.22
C LEU A 75 -13.94 -3.97 12.22
N GLN A 76 -13.27 -4.44 11.17
CA GLN A 76 -11.82 -4.30 11.02
C GLN A 76 -11.40 -2.83 10.92
N LEU A 77 -12.11 -2.03 10.14
CA LEU A 77 -11.86 -0.58 10.07
C LEU A 77 -12.11 0.10 11.42
N ARG A 78 -13.17 -0.31 12.14
CA ARG A 78 -13.45 0.20 13.49
C ARG A 78 -12.31 -0.16 14.45
N ALA A 79 -11.87 -1.41 14.46
CA ALA A 79 -10.76 -1.85 15.31
C ALA A 79 -9.47 -1.07 15.01
N ALA A 80 -9.18 -0.84 13.72
CA ALA A 80 -8.01 -0.08 13.31
C ALA A 80 -8.05 1.42 13.71
N THR A 81 -9.24 2.00 13.86
CA THR A 81 -9.40 3.44 14.14
C THR A 81 -9.69 3.76 15.60
N LEU A 82 -10.45 2.89 16.29
CA LEU A 82 -10.90 3.09 17.67
C LEU A 82 -10.21 2.17 18.68
N GLY A 83 -9.44 1.19 18.21
CA GLY A 83 -8.73 0.22 19.04
C GLY A 83 -9.54 -1.04 19.36
N LEU A 84 -9.07 -1.80 20.35
CA LEU A 84 -9.64 -3.10 20.74
C LEU A 84 -11.05 -2.97 21.35
N ASP A 85 -12.00 -3.74 20.83
CA ASP A 85 -13.31 -3.97 21.44
C ASP A 85 -13.61 -5.48 21.46
N LEU A 86 -13.60 -6.09 22.64
CA LEU A 86 -13.83 -7.53 22.80
C LEU A 86 -15.26 -7.96 22.40
N ALA A 87 -16.22 -7.03 22.40
CA ALA A 87 -17.61 -7.30 22.06
C ALA A 87 -17.87 -7.26 20.55
N GLN A 88 -16.93 -6.74 19.76
CA GLN A 88 -17.05 -6.53 18.32
C GLN A 88 -15.79 -7.06 17.59
N PRO A 89 -15.49 -8.37 17.69
CA PRO A 89 -14.32 -8.93 17.03
C PRO A 89 -14.42 -8.75 15.51
N PRO A 90 -13.36 -8.23 14.86
CA PRO A 90 -13.37 -8.03 13.42
C PRO A 90 -13.24 -9.34 12.64
N MET A 91 -12.75 -10.41 13.28
CA MET A 91 -12.55 -11.70 12.64
C MET A 91 -13.04 -12.86 13.51
N LEU A 92 -13.68 -13.83 12.87
CA LEU A 92 -14.13 -15.09 13.45
C LEU A 92 -13.32 -16.24 12.84
N LEU A 93 -12.85 -17.17 13.67
CA LEU A 93 -12.04 -18.29 13.22
C LEU A 93 -12.88 -19.55 13.19
N TYR A 94 -13.08 -20.14 12.02
CA TYR A 94 -13.84 -21.39 11.87
C TYR A 94 -12.96 -22.56 11.49
N VAL A 95 -13.41 -23.75 11.87
CA VAL A 95 -13.00 -25.00 11.22
C VAL A 95 -14.17 -25.56 10.44
N GLU A 96 -13.89 -26.26 9.35
CA GLU A 96 -14.90 -26.84 8.47
C GLU A 96 -14.63 -28.33 8.27
N ARG A 97 -15.71 -29.13 8.28
CA ARG A 97 -15.67 -30.53 7.88
C ARG A 97 -17.01 -30.90 7.27
N GLU A 98 -16.99 -31.43 6.04
CA GLU A 98 -18.18 -31.92 5.33
C GLU A 98 -19.33 -30.90 5.20
N GLY A 99 -18.98 -29.62 5.03
CA GLY A 99 -19.88 -28.48 4.93
C GLY A 99 -20.32 -27.90 6.27
N ALA A 100 -19.94 -28.51 7.39
CA ALA A 100 -20.29 -28.02 8.73
C ALA A 100 -19.18 -27.11 9.29
N PHE A 101 -19.52 -25.85 9.50
CA PHE A 101 -18.65 -24.86 10.13
C PHE A 101 -18.79 -24.90 11.66
N ARG A 102 -17.67 -24.89 12.38
CA ARG A 102 -17.62 -24.76 13.84
C ARG A 102 -16.71 -23.60 14.21
N LEU A 103 -17.22 -22.67 15.02
CA LEU A 103 -16.44 -21.55 15.53
C LEU A 103 -15.37 -22.08 16.50
N ALA A 104 -14.12 -21.66 16.29
CA ALA A 104 -12.96 -22.02 17.09
C ALA A 104 -12.57 -20.89 18.06
N GLY A 105 -12.61 -19.65 17.57
CA GLY A 105 -12.17 -18.47 18.30
C GLY A 105 -12.41 -17.19 17.51
N VAL A 106 -11.74 -16.12 17.93
CA VAL A 106 -11.75 -14.82 17.25
C VAL A 106 -10.33 -14.29 17.13
N GLU A 107 -10.15 -13.35 16.23
CA GLU A 107 -8.88 -12.63 16.04
C GLU A 107 -9.12 -11.13 16.04
N TYR A 108 -8.17 -10.41 16.65
CA TYR A 108 -8.08 -8.96 16.58
C TYR A 108 -6.79 -8.59 15.89
N ALA A 109 -6.88 -7.83 14.81
CA ALA A 109 -5.73 -7.26 14.13
C ALA A 109 -5.78 -5.73 14.22
N LEU A 110 -4.76 -5.13 14.83
CA LEU A 110 -4.65 -3.69 15.07
C LEU A 110 -3.40 -3.11 14.39
N PRO A 111 -3.37 -1.82 14.03
CA PRO A 111 -2.18 -1.19 13.46
C PRO A 111 -0.96 -1.21 14.39
N ALA A 112 -1.19 -1.23 15.70
CA ALA A 112 -0.13 -1.31 16.70
C ALA A 112 -0.64 -2.01 17.96
N ARG A 113 0.27 -2.61 18.72
CA ARG A 113 -0.05 -3.27 19.99
C ARG A 113 -0.56 -2.22 21.00
N PRO A 114 -1.70 -2.44 21.67
CA PRO A 114 -2.17 -1.54 22.72
C PRO A 114 -1.19 -1.48 23.91
N GLU A 115 -1.00 -0.29 24.50
CA GLU A 115 -0.15 -0.10 25.69
C GLU A 115 -0.79 -0.65 26.99
N GLY A 116 -2.07 -1.02 26.93
CA GLY A 116 -2.83 -1.65 28.00
C GLY A 116 -4.16 -2.18 27.49
N GLY A 117 -4.91 -2.88 28.35
CA GLY A 117 -6.20 -3.42 27.99
C GLY A 117 -6.48 -4.77 28.66
N PRO A 118 -7.61 -5.40 28.31
CA PRO A 118 -8.03 -6.66 28.91
C PRO A 118 -7.15 -7.85 28.47
N LEU A 119 -6.48 -7.77 27.32
CA LEU A 119 -5.56 -8.80 26.85
C LEU A 119 -4.14 -8.57 27.39
N PRO A 120 -3.46 -9.61 27.93
CA PRO A 120 -2.08 -9.47 28.41
C PRO A 120 -1.12 -9.21 27.25
N ALA A 121 0.01 -8.56 27.53
CA ALA A 121 1.01 -8.25 26.51
C ALA A 121 1.53 -9.48 25.74
N SER A 122 1.54 -10.66 26.38
CA SER A 122 1.95 -11.94 25.77
C SER A 122 0.92 -12.54 24.81
N ALA A 123 -0.31 -12.03 24.79
CA ALA A 123 -1.34 -12.45 23.83
C ALA A 123 -1.11 -11.86 22.42
N TRP A 124 -0.30 -10.80 22.33
CA TRP A 124 -0.05 -10.09 21.10
C TRP A 124 1.21 -10.60 20.41
N HIS A 125 1.11 -10.82 19.11
CA HIS A 125 2.24 -11.08 18.21
C HIS A 125 2.11 -10.18 16.98
N VAL A 126 3.14 -10.15 16.15
CA VAL A 126 3.12 -9.42 14.89
C VAL A 126 2.71 -10.41 13.80
N HIS A 127 1.66 -10.08 13.07
CA HIS A 127 1.39 -10.65 11.76
C HIS A 127 2.04 -9.70 10.75
N GLU A 128 3.03 -10.19 10.02
CA GLU A 128 3.82 -9.33 9.15
C GLU A 128 2.95 -8.80 8.02
N ALA A 129 3.39 -7.71 7.40
CA ALA A 129 2.72 -7.21 6.23
C ALA A 129 2.76 -8.27 5.10
N SER A 130 1.64 -8.45 4.42
CA SER A 130 1.44 -9.56 3.50
C SER A 130 0.49 -9.21 2.35
N CYS A 131 0.78 -9.79 1.19
CA CYS A 131 -0.07 -9.81 0.01
C CYS A 131 -0.91 -11.07 0.01
N HIS A 132 -2.20 -10.95 -0.25
CA HIS A 132 -3.13 -12.05 -0.35
C HIS A 132 -3.49 -12.30 -1.80
N TYR A 133 -3.63 -13.58 -2.16
CA TYR A 133 -3.96 -14.01 -3.52
C TYR A 133 -5.26 -14.83 -3.54
N ARG A 134 -5.84 -15.00 -4.73
CA ARG A 134 -7.17 -15.62 -4.90
C ARG A 134 -7.22 -17.10 -4.51
N ASP A 135 -6.08 -17.75 -4.38
CA ASP A 135 -5.95 -19.12 -3.90
C ASP A 135 -5.60 -19.20 -2.41
N ASP A 136 -5.76 -18.09 -1.69
CA ASP A 136 -5.54 -17.95 -0.25
C ASP A 136 -4.08 -18.13 0.19
N LEU A 137 -3.15 -18.15 -0.78
CA LEU A 137 -1.74 -18.04 -0.48
C LEU A 137 -1.40 -16.59 -0.19
N GLU A 138 -0.34 -16.42 0.57
CA GLU A 138 0.21 -15.15 0.95
C GLU A 138 1.60 -14.98 0.33
N TRP A 139 1.98 -13.73 0.09
CA TRP A 139 3.35 -13.39 -0.25
C TRP A 139 3.75 -12.21 0.60
N PRO A 140 4.81 -12.33 1.38
CA PRO A 140 5.13 -11.28 2.28
C PRO A 140 5.74 -10.08 1.55
N ALA A 141 5.30 -8.92 2.01
CA ALA A 141 5.53 -7.64 1.38
C ALA A 141 5.10 -6.59 2.36
N THR A 142 5.80 -5.50 2.44
CA THR A 142 5.57 -4.47 3.47
C THR A 142 5.12 -3.15 2.96
N ARG A 143 5.03 -3.08 1.65
CA ARG A 143 4.22 -2.12 0.97
C ARG A 143 3.34 -2.90 -0.01
N ALA A 144 2.10 -2.47 -0.21
CA ALA A 144 1.22 -3.06 -1.22
C ALA A 144 1.87 -3.14 -2.60
N GLN A 145 2.78 -2.19 -2.87
CA GLN A 145 3.59 -2.06 -4.08
C GLN A 145 4.55 -3.22 -4.33
N GLU A 146 4.90 -3.99 -3.31
CA GLU A 146 5.80 -5.13 -3.47
C GLU A 146 5.08 -6.43 -3.79
N CYS A 147 3.75 -6.42 -3.80
CA CYS A 147 2.99 -7.60 -4.11
C CYS A 147 3.17 -8.01 -5.56
N PRO A 148 3.73 -9.20 -5.85
CA PRO A 148 3.57 -9.79 -7.16
C PRO A 148 2.10 -9.72 -7.59
N LEU A 149 1.81 -9.34 -8.83
CA LEU A 149 0.43 -9.39 -9.36
C LEU A 149 -0.11 -10.84 -9.40
N ARG A 150 0.82 -11.80 -9.37
CA ARG A 150 0.54 -13.22 -9.28
C ARG A 150 1.45 -13.89 -8.27
N HIS A 151 0.89 -14.77 -7.45
CA HIS A 151 1.64 -15.47 -6.41
C HIS A 151 2.81 -16.23 -7.04
N PRO A 152 4.07 -16.03 -6.60
CA PRO A 152 5.25 -16.61 -7.27
C PRO A 152 5.28 -18.14 -7.33
N GLY A 153 4.59 -18.83 -6.41
CA GLY A 153 4.50 -20.29 -6.40
C GLY A 153 3.32 -20.86 -7.21
N SER A 154 2.17 -20.20 -7.17
CA SER A 154 0.89 -20.76 -7.66
C SER A 154 0.29 -20.01 -8.84
N ASN A 155 0.85 -18.84 -9.17
CA ASN A 155 0.40 -17.96 -10.23
C ASN A 155 -1.02 -17.38 -10.03
N ALA A 156 -1.59 -17.52 -8.83
CA ALA A 156 -2.91 -16.98 -8.49
C ALA A 156 -2.90 -15.44 -8.49
N PRO A 157 -3.99 -14.77 -8.93
CA PRO A 157 -4.02 -13.31 -8.98
C PRO A 157 -4.05 -12.68 -7.58
N PHE A 158 -3.35 -11.56 -7.44
CA PHE A 158 -3.36 -10.70 -6.26
C PHE A 158 -4.78 -10.23 -5.91
N VAL A 159 -5.06 -10.08 -4.62
CA VAL A 159 -6.36 -9.66 -4.07
C VAL A 159 -6.23 -8.40 -3.25
N LEU A 160 -5.40 -8.41 -2.21
CA LEU A 160 -5.24 -7.27 -1.30
C LEU A 160 -3.91 -7.36 -0.57
N TRP A 161 -3.47 -6.23 -0.04
CA TRP A 161 -2.33 -6.15 0.85
C TRP A 161 -2.72 -5.49 2.16
N HIS A 162 -2.09 -5.88 3.27
CA HIS A 162 -2.18 -5.15 4.53
C HIS A 162 -0.78 -4.88 5.13
N PRO A 163 -0.61 -3.78 5.89
CA PRO A 163 0.61 -3.53 6.66
C PRO A 163 0.79 -4.57 7.77
N ALA A 164 1.91 -4.49 8.50
CA ALA A 164 2.10 -5.32 9.68
C ALA A 164 1.04 -4.98 10.73
N LEU A 165 0.48 -6.01 11.36
CA LEU A 165 -0.59 -5.88 12.33
C LEU A 165 -0.14 -6.49 13.66
N ALA A 166 -0.50 -5.83 14.76
CA ALA A 166 -0.51 -6.48 16.06
C ALA A 166 -1.74 -7.39 16.12
N VAL A 167 -1.51 -8.69 16.23
CA VAL A 167 -2.56 -9.70 16.21
C VAL A 167 -2.66 -10.38 17.57
N ALA A 168 -3.90 -10.60 18.01
CA ALA A 168 -4.21 -11.41 19.18
C ALA A 168 -5.34 -12.39 18.86
N HIS A 169 -5.10 -13.66 19.17
CA HIS A 169 -6.08 -14.72 19.09
C HIS A 169 -6.77 -14.93 20.44
N VAL A 170 -8.07 -15.19 20.42
CA VAL A 170 -8.82 -15.66 21.59
C VAL A 170 -9.57 -16.93 21.23
N TRP A 171 -9.05 -18.07 21.68
CA TRP A 171 -9.59 -19.41 21.46
C TRP A 171 -10.77 -19.69 22.40
N ALA A 172 -11.89 -19.04 22.10
CA ALA A 172 -13.07 -19.06 22.96
C ALA A 172 -13.90 -20.36 22.87
N TRP A 173 -13.85 -21.11 21.77
CA TRP A 173 -14.83 -22.18 21.51
C TRP A 173 -14.22 -23.57 21.30
N ILE A 174 -13.02 -23.65 20.71
CA ILE A 174 -12.21 -24.87 20.69
C ILE A 174 -11.04 -24.64 21.65
N GLU A 175 -10.95 -25.49 22.67
CA GLU A 175 -9.89 -25.40 23.68
C GLU A 175 -8.50 -25.50 23.03
N ASN A 176 -7.57 -24.72 23.58
CA ASN A 176 -6.18 -24.73 23.16
C ASN A 176 -5.30 -25.19 24.34
N PRO A 177 -4.59 -26.32 24.23
CA PRO A 177 -3.69 -26.82 25.27
C PRO A 177 -2.57 -25.82 25.65
N ALA A 178 -2.18 -24.93 24.74
CA ALA A 178 -1.17 -23.90 24.99
C ALA A 178 -1.75 -22.64 25.69
N GLY A 179 -3.07 -22.60 25.92
CA GLY A 179 -3.79 -21.50 26.55
C GLY A 179 -4.65 -20.69 25.57
N PRO A 180 -5.62 -19.91 26.09
CA PRO A 180 -6.65 -19.25 25.28
C PRO A 180 -6.12 -18.14 24.37
N PHE A 181 -4.89 -17.66 24.58
CA PHE A 181 -4.28 -16.57 23.83
C PHE A 181 -3.02 -16.97 23.05
N ALA A 182 -2.72 -18.26 22.96
CA ALA A 182 -1.57 -18.70 22.18
C ALA A 182 -1.76 -18.32 20.69
N PRO A 183 -0.69 -17.97 19.97
CA PRO A 183 -0.79 -17.50 18.59
C PRO A 183 -1.37 -18.56 17.65
N THR A 184 -1.11 -19.84 17.92
CA THR A 184 -1.66 -20.97 17.16
C THR A 184 -2.42 -21.91 18.09
N ASN A 185 -3.31 -22.74 17.53
CA ASN A 185 -3.99 -23.79 18.29
C ASN A 185 -3.77 -25.18 17.66
N ALA A 186 -2.92 -25.98 18.30
CA ALA A 186 -2.59 -27.34 17.89
C ALA A 186 -3.80 -28.28 17.84
N ALA A 187 -4.88 -27.96 18.56
CA ALA A 187 -6.12 -28.71 18.46
C ALA A 187 -6.68 -28.70 17.04
N LEU A 188 -6.44 -27.67 16.22
CA LEU A 188 -6.97 -27.57 14.86
C LEU A 188 -6.22 -28.45 13.83
N ALA A 189 -5.13 -29.11 14.20
CA ALA A 189 -4.34 -29.94 13.28
C ALA A 189 -5.16 -31.00 12.49
N PRO A 190 -6.17 -31.70 13.07
CA PRO A 190 -7.00 -32.65 12.34
C PRO A 190 -7.89 -32.05 11.23
N TRP A 191 -7.95 -30.72 11.11
CA TRP A 191 -8.67 -30.02 10.05
C TRP A 191 -7.75 -29.60 8.88
N GLY A 192 -6.44 -29.84 8.99
CA GLY A 192 -5.46 -29.57 7.93
C GLY A 192 -5.13 -28.08 7.77
N GLY A 193 -4.78 -27.68 6.54
CA GLY A 193 -4.52 -26.29 6.16
C GLY A 193 -3.12 -26.04 5.57
N THR A 194 -2.94 -24.87 4.95
CA THR A 194 -1.65 -24.41 4.41
C THR A 194 -0.77 -23.77 5.51
N PRO A 195 0.57 -23.84 5.41
CA PRO A 195 1.47 -23.08 6.29
C PRO A 195 1.35 -21.57 6.06
N GLU A 196 1.49 -20.76 7.11
CA GLU A 196 1.49 -19.28 7.06
C GLU A 196 2.80 -18.74 6.45
N SER A 197 2.79 -17.72 5.57
CA SER A 197 3.97 -17.21 4.85
C SER A 197 4.33 -15.73 5.16
N HIS A 198 5.29 -15.50 6.05
CA HIS A 198 5.84 -14.19 6.46
C HIS A 198 7.26 -13.94 5.91
N ASN A 199 7.61 -12.71 5.45
CA ASN A 199 8.95 -12.13 5.04
C ASN A 199 8.98 -10.86 4.07
N HIS A 200 8.83 -9.59 4.58
CA HIS A 200 9.74 -8.39 4.37
C HIS A 200 9.30 -6.95 3.87
N ALA A 201 9.99 -5.96 4.50
CA ALA A 201 9.95 -4.46 4.63
C ALA A 201 10.66 -3.56 3.57
N ARG A 202 9.97 -2.60 2.92
CA ARG A 202 10.56 -1.40 2.31
C ARG A 202 10.88 -0.37 3.38
N THR A 203 12.05 0.18 3.23
CA THR A 203 12.76 0.90 4.28
C THR A 203 12.44 2.39 4.26
N GLU A 204 12.70 3.09 5.36
CA GLU A 204 12.63 4.56 5.43
C GLU A 204 13.41 5.25 4.27
N ALA A 205 14.48 4.60 3.80
CA ALA A 205 15.29 5.09 2.68
C ALA A 205 14.53 5.13 1.35
N GLU A 206 13.62 4.18 1.10
CA GLU A 206 12.87 4.14 -0.15
C GLU A 206 11.73 5.16 -0.16
N ALA A 207 11.10 5.45 0.99
CA ALA A 207 10.14 6.53 1.13
C ALA A 207 10.80 7.92 0.98
N ALA A 208 12.01 8.07 1.54
CA ALA A 208 12.81 9.28 1.34
C ALA A 208 13.22 9.46 -0.13
N TYR A 209 13.58 8.38 -0.82
CA TYR A 209 13.98 8.40 -2.22
C TYR A 209 12.82 8.80 -3.15
N SER A 210 11.63 8.24 -2.96
CA SER A 210 10.46 8.60 -3.76
C SER A 210 10.00 10.03 -3.49
N THR A 211 10.00 10.49 -2.23
CA THR A 211 9.72 11.91 -1.90
C THR A 211 10.71 12.86 -2.59
N LEU A 212 12.01 12.56 -2.52
CA LEU A 212 13.06 13.32 -3.20
C LEU A 212 12.81 13.38 -4.71
N ASN A 213 12.46 12.27 -5.34
CA ASN A 213 12.23 12.21 -6.78
C ASN A 213 11.05 13.07 -7.23
N HIS A 214 9.95 13.07 -6.46
CA HIS A 214 8.81 13.95 -6.74
C HIS A 214 9.21 15.43 -6.63
N HIS A 215 9.98 15.82 -5.62
CA HIS A 215 10.45 17.20 -5.45
C HIS A 215 11.34 17.65 -6.61
N VAL A 216 12.31 16.82 -7.02
CA VAL A 216 13.20 17.12 -8.13
C VAL A 216 12.42 17.24 -9.45
N ALA A 217 11.47 16.34 -9.70
CA ALA A 217 10.58 16.43 -10.87
C ALA A 217 9.74 17.72 -10.86
N GLY A 218 9.22 18.10 -9.69
CA GLY A 218 8.51 19.38 -9.50
C GLY A 218 9.39 20.59 -9.82
N ALA A 219 10.64 20.60 -9.36
CA ALA A 219 11.59 21.67 -9.66
C ALA A 219 11.88 21.80 -11.17
N PHE A 220 12.10 20.68 -11.86
CA PHE A 220 12.26 20.66 -13.32
C PHE A 220 11.06 21.29 -14.03
N LEU A 221 9.85 20.83 -13.71
CA LEU A 221 8.63 21.31 -14.35
C LEU A 221 8.35 22.79 -14.07
N LEU A 222 8.69 23.29 -12.88
CA LEU A 222 8.55 24.71 -12.55
C LEU A 222 9.48 25.58 -13.40
N VAL A 223 10.75 25.19 -13.54
CA VAL A 223 11.72 25.91 -14.38
C VAL A 223 11.28 25.89 -15.85
N ILE A 224 10.85 24.72 -16.34
CA ILE A 224 10.32 24.58 -17.70
C ILE A 224 9.11 25.49 -17.92
N ALA A 225 8.16 25.54 -16.98
CA ALA A 225 6.98 26.39 -17.06
C ALA A 225 7.36 27.88 -17.19
N ILE A 226 8.32 28.33 -16.38
CA ILE A 226 8.83 29.72 -16.42
C ILE A 226 9.48 30.03 -17.77
N VAL A 227 10.32 29.14 -18.29
CA VAL A 227 11.01 29.34 -19.57
C VAL A 227 10.02 29.31 -20.74
N VAL A 228 9.06 28.39 -20.75
CA VAL A 228 8.00 28.33 -21.77
C VAL A 228 7.12 29.58 -21.75
N TRP A 229 6.75 30.06 -20.56
CA TRP A 229 6.04 31.33 -20.42
C TRP A 229 6.85 32.50 -20.97
N TRP A 230 8.14 32.57 -20.61
CA TRP A 230 9.07 33.57 -21.11
C TRP A 230 9.09 33.52 -22.63
N GLU A 231 9.39 32.37 -23.25
CA GLU A 231 9.45 32.12 -24.70
C GLU A 231 8.21 32.57 -25.45
N ARG A 232 7.02 32.30 -24.91
CA ARG A 232 5.74 32.61 -25.56
C ARG A 232 5.29 34.04 -25.41
N ARG A 233 5.81 34.78 -24.42
CA ARG A 233 5.41 36.18 -24.17
C ARG A 233 5.79 37.13 -25.31
N ARG A 234 6.90 36.88 -26.01
CA ARG A 234 7.38 37.68 -27.14
C ARG A 234 8.13 36.80 -28.16
N PRO A 235 8.07 37.11 -29.46
CA PRO A 235 8.89 36.41 -30.46
C PRO A 235 10.37 36.47 -30.10
N ARG A 236 11.07 35.34 -30.26
CA ARG A 236 12.51 35.20 -30.02
C ARG A 236 13.19 34.63 -31.24
N ARG A 237 14.47 34.98 -31.43
CA ARG A 237 15.34 34.36 -32.42
C ARG A 237 15.96 33.09 -31.83
N LEU A 238 16.39 32.17 -32.70
CA LEU A 238 17.22 31.05 -32.27
C LEU A 238 18.55 31.56 -31.68
N PRO A 239 19.09 30.89 -30.64
CA PRO A 239 18.57 29.68 -30.00
C PRO A 239 17.52 29.93 -28.90
N TRP A 240 17.31 31.18 -28.47
CA TRP A 240 16.39 31.54 -27.37
C TRP A 240 14.93 31.22 -27.61
N ALA A 241 14.56 30.95 -28.86
CA ALA A 241 13.26 30.42 -29.20
C ALA A 241 13.05 28.99 -28.66
N VAL A 242 14.09 28.19 -28.50
CA VAL A 242 14.03 26.77 -28.09
C VAL A 242 14.76 26.51 -26.76
N ALA A 243 14.84 27.51 -25.90
CA ALA A 243 15.50 27.41 -24.60
C ALA A 243 14.85 26.38 -23.65
N SER A 244 13.54 26.12 -23.80
CA SER A 244 12.82 25.09 -23.04
C SER A 244 13.12 23.67 -23.52
N ALA A 245 13.54 23.48 -24.78
CA ALA A 245 13.82 22.17 -25.34
C ALA A 245 14.91 21.37 -24.59
N PRO A 246 16.12 21.91 -24.32
CA PRO A 246 17.13 21.17 -23.57
C PRO A 246 16.70 20.84 -22.13
N LEU A 247 15.84 21.66 -21.52
CA LEU A 247 15.30 21.38 -20.18
C LEU A 247 14.35 20.17 -20.20
N TRP A 248 13.49 20.07 -21.22
CA TRP A 248 12.64 18.89 -21.43
C TRP A 248 13.46 17.62 -21.67
N MET A 249 14.54 17.72 -22.45
CA MET A 249 15.45 16.59 -22.70
C MET A 249 16.17 16.15 -21.42
N ALA A 250 16.68 17.10 -20.64
CA ALA A 250 17.34 16.81 -19.36
C ALA A 250 16.36 16.17 -18.35
N PHE A 251 15.12 16.65 -18.29
CA PHE A 251 14.09 16.07 -17.45
C PHE A 251 13.76 14.62 -17.86
N SER A 252 13.72 14.32 -19.16
CA SER A 252 13.55 12.95 -19.66
C SER A 252 14.65 12.00 -19.16
N VAL A 253 15.91 12.43 -19.27
CA VAL A 253 17.07 11.65 -18.82
C VAL A 253 16.98 11.41 -17.32
N TYR A 254 16.63 12.43 -16.54
CA TYR A 254 16.43 12.28 -15.10
C TYR A 254 15.35 11.22 -14.79
N LEU A 255 14.15 11.34 -15.37
CA LEU A 255 13.06 10.38 -15.14
C LEU A 255 13.44 8.94 -15.53
N PHE A 256 14.10 8.77 -16.67
CA PHE A 256 14.52 7.45 -17.14
C PHE A 256 15.44 6.74 -16.14
N LEU A 257 16.28 7.51 -15.45
CA LEU A 257 17.22 7.02 -14.45
C LEU A 257 16.60 6.86 -13.06
N SER A 258 15.71 7.77 -12.65
CA SER A 258 15.27 7.87 -11.25
C SER A 258 13.96 7.18 -10.91
N VAL A 259 13.08 6.90 -11.89
CA VAL A 259 11.75 6.34 -11.61
C VAL A 259 11.84 4.90 -11.07
N ASP A 260 12.71 4.07 -11.67
CA ASP A 260 13.00 2.70 -11.24
C ASP A 260 14.52 2.52 -11.11
N PRO A 261 15.16 3.01 -10.02
CA PRO A 261 16.61 2.91 -9.81
C PRO A 261 17.11 1.47 -9.66
N GLU A 262 16.24 0.55 -9.26
CA GLU A 262 16.49 -0.89 -9.13
C GLU A 262 16.55 -1.60 -10.48
N ALA A 263 15.98 -0.99 -11.52
CA ALA A 263 16.00 -1.49 -12.88
C ALA A 263 17.19 -0.93 -13.68
N TRP A 264 17.50 -1.57 -14.79
CA TRP A 264 18.49 -1.09 -15.76
C TRP A 264 18.17 0.38 -16.17
N PRO A 265 19.15 1.29 -16.30
CA PRO A 265 20.60 1.04 -16.34
C PRO A 265 21.37 1.24 -15.03
N ILE A 266 20.72 1.72 -13.96
CA ILE A 266 21.40 2.01 -12.68
C ILE A 266 21.41 0.79 -11.78
N GLY A 267 20.30 0.06 -11.74
CA GLY A 267 20.16 -1.11 -10.89
C GLY A 267 20.86 -2.35 -11.43
N PRO A 268 20.93 -3.41 -10.62
CA PRO A 268 21.67 -4.63 -10.96
C PRO A 268 20.99 -5.47 -12.06
N GLY A 269 19.72 -5.23 -12.38
CA GLY A 269 18.96 -5.95 -13.42
C GLY A 269 19.50 -5.70 -14.83
N SER A 270 19.27 -6.65 -15.74
CA SER A 270 19.65 -6.52 -17.15
C SER A 270 18.60 -5.76 -17.96
N ILE A 271 18.96 -5.33 -19.18
CA ILE A 271 17.99 -4.73 -20.11
C ILE A 271 16.84 -5.69 -20.44
N ALA A 272 17.09 -7.00 -20.46
CA ALA A 272 16.06 -8.00 -20.73
C ALA A 272 15.02 -8.05 -19.60
N ASP A 273 15.45 -7.92 -18.35
CA ASP A 273 14.56 -7.89 -17.18
C ASP A 273 13.66 -6.65 -17.21
N ALA A 274 14.23 -5.50 -17.54
CA ALA A 274 13.48 -4.24 -17.68
C ALA A 274 12.47 -4.25 -18.84
N LEU A 275 12.72 -5.05 -19.89
CA LEU A 275 11.78 -5.22 -21.00
C LEU A 275 10.71 -6.30 -20.70
N ALA A 276 11.01 -7.25 -19.83
CA ALA A 276 10.12 -8.34 -19.47
C ALA A 276 9.06 -7.93 -18.44
N ASP A 277 9.38 -6.98 -17.55
CA ASP A 277 8.44 -6.41 -16.60
C ASP A 277 7.56 -5.32 -17.27
N PRO A 278 6.24 -5.51 -17.41
CA PRO A 278 5.36 -4.55 -18.08
C PRO A 278 5.27 -3.19 -17.38
N LEU A 279 5.44 -3.13 -16.05
CA LEU A 279 5.34 -1.90 -15.27
C LEU A 279 6.63 -1.07 -15.43
N VAL A 280 7.80 -1.71 -15.27
CA VAL A 280 9.09 -1.06 -15.54
C VAL A 280 9.17 -0.62 -17.00
N LEU A 281 8.79 -1.49 -17.94
CA LEU A 281 8.74 -1.12 -19.35
C LEU A 281 7.83 0.09 -19.58
N GLN A 282 6.66 0.14 -18.95
CA GLN A 282 5.76 1.29 -19.02
C GLN A 282 6.45 2.57 -18.51
N HIS A 283 7.06 2.54 -17.33
CA HIS A 283 7.76 3.70 -16.75
C HIS A 283 8.88 4.21 -17.66
N LYS A 284 9.74 3.30 -18.16
CA LYS A 284 10.83 3.63 -19.09
C LYS A 284 10.31 4.17 -20.42
N MET A 285 9.18 3.67 -20.93
CA MET A 285 8.58 4.22 -22.15
C MET A 285 7.98 5.60 -21.94
N LEU A 286 7.29 5.83 -20.82
CA LEU A 286 6.66 7.12 -20.51
C LEU A 286 7.70 8.21 -20.23
N SER A 287 8.87 7.87 -19.68
CA SER A 287 9.95 8.83 -19.43
C SER A 287 10.50 9.47 -20.70
N PHE A 288 10.25 8.90 -21.89
CA PHE A 288 10.63 9.49 -23.18
C PHE A 288 9.67 10.57 -23.70
N ILE A 289 8.50 10.77 -23.10
CA ILE A 289 7.55 11.82 -23.52
C ILE A 289 8.20 13.22 -23.47
N PRO A 290 8.85 13.64 -22.37
CA PRO A 290 9.62 14.88 -22.31
C PRO A 290 10.68 15.03 -23.42
N LEU A 291 11.42 13.96 -23.73
CA LEU A 291 12.41 13.96 -24.82
C LEU A 291 11.76 14.30 -26.16
N LEU A 292 10.65 13.64 -26.48
CA LEU A 292 9.91 13.89 -27.71
C LEU A 292 9.40 15.34 -27.77
N ILE A 293 8.90 15.90 -26.67
CA ILE A 293 8.48 17.31 -26.61
C ILE A 293 9.65 18.24 -26.97
N GLY A 294 10.82 18.04 -26.34
CA GLY A 294 12.00 18.85 -26.60
C GLY A 294 12.50 18.75 -28.04
N VAL A 295 12.61 17.54 -28.59
CA VAL A 295 13.05 17.30 -29.98
C VAL A 295 12.07 17.96 -30.96
N MET A 296 10.77 17.80 -30.73
CA MET A 296 9.74 18.34 -31.62
C MET A 296 9.70 19.87 -31.63
N ASP A 297 9.96 20.54 -30.50
CA ASP A 297 10.07 22.00 -30.47
C ASP A 297 11.26 22.48 -31.31
N VAL A 298 12.43 21.83 -31.20
CA VAL A 298 13.61 22.16 -32.02
C VAL A 298 13.33 21.97 -33.50
N LEU A 299 12.83 20.79 -33.90
CA LEU A 299 12.53 20.47 -35.31
C LEU A 299 11.44 21.39 -35.88
N GLY A 300 10.45 21.74 -35.06
CA GLY A 300 9.37 22.65 -35.43
C GLY A 300 9.88 24.06 -35.70
N ARG A 301 10.71 24.61 -34.80
CA ARG A 301 11.26 25.97 -34.95
C ARG A 301 12.37 26.06 -36.00
N ALA A 302 13.06 24.97 -36.28
CA ALA A 302 13.98 24.85 -37.41
C ALA A 302 13.25 24.76 -38.77
N GLY A 303 11.92 24.61 -38.79
CA GLY A 303 11.12 24.55 -40.02
C GLY A 303 11.17 23.19 -40.74
N TRP A 304 11.64 22.15 -40.06
CA TRP A 304 11.72 20.80 -40.61
C TRP A 304 10.35 20.11 -40.59
N LEU A 305 9.48 20.49 -39.65
CA LEU A 305 8.12 19.96 -39.50
C LEU A 305 7.09 20.81 -40.27
N ARG A 306 7.10 20.71 -41.60
CA ARG A 306 6.26 21.56 -42.48
C ARG A 306 4.79 21.16 -42.54
N SER A 307 4.46 19.90 -42.23
CA SER A 307 3.07 19.43 -42.24
C SER A 307 2.28 19.96 -41.03
N PRO A 308 1.04 20.45 -41.22
CA PRO A 308 0.18 20.87 -40.11
C PRO A 308 -0.11 19.76 -39.09
N ARG A 309 0.00 18.49 -39.50
CA ARG A 309 -0.21 17.31 -38.63
C ARG A 309 0.73 17.31 -37.42
N TRP A 310 1.93 17.85 -37.56
CA TRP A 310 2.91 17.90 -36.48
C TRP A 310 2.47 18.77 -35.30
N ARG A 311 1.53 19.69 -35.50
CA ARG A 311 0.95 20.52 -34.41
C ARG A 311 0.08 19.70 -33.46
N LEU A 312 -0.42 18.54 -33.90
CA LEU A 312 -1.23 17.62 -33.08
C LEU A 312 -0.39 16.72 -32.18
N VAL A 313 0.91 16.58 -32.44
CA VAL A 313 1.78 15.68 -31.67
C VAL A 313 1.91 16.14 -30.22
N LEU A 314 2.12 17.43 -29.97
CA LEU A 314 2.25 17.94 -28.61
C LEU A 314 0.96 17.71 -27.77
N PRO A 315 -0.24 18.14 -28.20
CA PRO A 315 -1.48 17.78 -27.51
C PRO A 315 -1.67 16.27 -27.33
N GLY A 316 -1.31 15.46 -28.34
CA GLY A 316 -1.42 14.01 -28.28
C GLY A 316 -0.51 13.39 -27.22
N LEU A 317 0.76 13.80 -27.15
CA LEU A 317 1.72 13.33 -26.14
C LEU A 317 1.32 13.78 -24.73
N THR A 318 0.84 15.01 -24.59
CA THR A 318 0.34 15.51 -23.30
C THR A 318 -0.92 14.78 -22.87
N LEU A 319 -1.84 14.48 -23.80
CA LEU A 319 -3.02 13.68 -23.51
C LEU A 319 -2.65 12.26 -23.11
N LEU A 320 -1.71 11.63 -23.81
CA LEU A 320 -1.21 10.30 -23.50
C LEU A 320 -0.59 10.27 -22.09
N GLY A 321 0.42 11.11 -21.83
CA GLY A 321 1.07 11.16 -20.52
C GLY A 321 0.09 11.52 -19.40
N GLY A 322 -0.81 12.48 -19.63
CA GLY A 322 -1.83 12.88 -18.67
C GLY A 322 -2.87 11.80 -18.40
N SER A 323 -3.32 11.07 -19.43
CA SER A 323 -4.28 9.96 -19.28
C SER A 323 -3.63 8.79 -18.56
N THR A 324 -2.38 8.47 -18.91
CA THR A 324 -1.65 7.42 -18.20
C THR A 324 -1.47 7.80 -16.75
N LEU A 325 -1.01 9.01 -16.43
CA LEU A 325 -0.87 9.49 -15.05
C LEU A 325 -2.21 9.53 -14.29
N PHE A 326 -3.31 9.93 -14.96
CA PHE A 326 -4.64 9.98 -14.37
C PHE A 326 -5.18 8.59 -14.01
N LEU A 327 -4.90 7.62 -14.87
CA LEU A 327 -5.27 6.21 -14.69
C LEU A 327 -4.13 5.40 -14.05
N HIS A 328 -3.03 6.06 -13.67
CA HIS A 328 -1.85 5.40 -13.15
C HIS A 328 -2.16 5.01 -11.71
N SER A 329 -2.54 3.75 -11.57
CA SER A 329 -2.48 3.02 -10.33
C SER A 329 -1.14 2.29 -10.30
N HIS A 330 -0.40 2.42 -9.20
CA HIS A 330 0.81 1.63 -9.00
C HIS A 330 0.54 0.10 -8.98
N HIS A 331 -0.74 -0.33 -8.84
CA HIS A 331 -1.16 -1.75 -8.65
C HIS A 331 -2.21 -2.28 -9.65
N GLY A 332 -2.40 -1.61 -10.79
CA GLY A 332 -3.36 -2.07 -11.81
C GLY A 332 -4.86 -2.01 -11.45
N GLU A 333 -5.22 -1.59 -10.23
CA GLU A 333 -6.59 -1.22 -9.81
C GLU A 333 -6.62 0.17 -9.15
N ILE A 334 -7.74 0.90 -9.29
CA ILE A 334 -7.92 2.24 -8.72
C ILE A 334 -8.08 2.15 -7.19
N HIS A 335 -7.00 2.43 -6.48
CA HIS A 335 -7.00 2.59 -5.02
C HIS A 335 -7.13 4.08 -4.70
N LEU A 336 -8.19 4.48 -4.00
CA LEU A 336 -8.42 5.90 -3.63
C LEU A 336 -7.56 6.31 -2.43
N ASP A 337 -6.25 6.24 -2.58
CA ASP A 337 -5.27 6.66 -1.58
C ASP A 337 -4.69 8.05 -1.90
N ARG A 338 -3.96 8.63 -0.95
CA ARG A 338 -3.38 9.98 -1.09
C ARG A 338 -2.47 10.10 -2.31
N MET A 339 -1.79 9.01 -2.68
CA MET A 339 -0.88 8.95 -3.82
C MET A 339 -1.64 8.99 -5.15
N PHE A 340 -2.70 8.18 -5.28
CA PHE A 340 -3.63 8.20 -6.40
C PHE A 340 -4.27 9.57 -6.56
N PHE A 341 -4.71 10.24 -5.48
CA PHE A 341 -5.27 11.58 -5.59
C PHE A 341 -4.27 12.61 -6.16
N HIS A 342 -2.99 12.52 -5.79
CA HIS A 342 -1.96 13.39 -6.37
C HIS A 342 -1.75 13.07 -7.86
N HIS A 343 -1.67 11.79 -8.24
CA HIS A 343 -1.49 11.37 -9.64
C HIS A 343 -2.71 11.73 -10.49
N ALA A 344 -3.93 11.49 -10.01
CA ALA A 344 -5.17 11.87 -10.66
C ALA A 344 -5.28 13.39 -10.83
N LEU A 345 -4.90 14.19 -9.83
CA LEU A 345 -4.93 15.65 -9.95
C LEU A 345 -3.91 16.17 -10.98
N MET A 346 -2.69 15.62 -10.97
CA MET A 346 -1.67 15.94 -11.97
C MET A 346 -2.09 15.48 -13.38
N GLY A 347 -2.66 14.29 -13.50
CA GLY A 347 -3.19 13.73 -14.74
C GLY A 347 -4.34 14.57 -15.30
N ALA A 348 -5.28 15.00 -14.46
CA ALA A 348 -6.39 15.88 -14.83
C ALA A 348 -5.88 17.24 -15.35
N ALA A 349 -4.88 17.82 -14.67
CA ALA A 349 -4.25 19.06 -15.12
C ALA A 349 -3.56 18.90 -16.49
N ALA A 350 -2.91 17.77 -16.73
CA ALA A 350 -2.28 17.44 -18.01
C ALA A 350 -3.32 17.25 -19.13
N ILE A 351 -4.43 16.52 -18.87
CA ILE A 351 -5.53 16.34 -19.82
C ILE A 351 -6.16 17.69 -20.17
N ALA A 352 -6.44 18.54 -19.18
CA ALA A 352 -6.94 19.89 -19.40
C ALA A 352 -5.97 20.74 -20.27
N GLY A 353 -4.67 20.55 -20.07
CA GLY A 353 -3.61 21.16 -20.89
C GLY A 353 -3.65 20.70 -22.34
N ALA A 354 -3.81 19.40 -22.58
CA ALA A 354 -3.94 18.85 -23.92
C ALA A 354 -5.17 19.41 -24.66
N CYS A 355 -6.33 19.46 -24.00
CA CYS A 355 -7.55 20.05 -24.57
C CYS A 355 -7.35 21.53 -24.91
N THR A 356 -6.70 22.28 -24.02
CA THR A 356 -6.39 23.70 -24.22
C THR A 356 -5.49 23.92 -25.44
N LEU A 357 -4.41 23.12 -25.55
CA LEU A 357 -3.49 23.19 -26.69
C LEU A 357 -4.17 22.81 -28.01
N TYR A 358 -5.10 21.86 -27.99
CA TYR A 358 -5.86 21.45 -29.18
C TYR A 358 -6.83 22.54 -29.65
N ILE A 359 -7.61 23.12 -28.74
CA ILE A 359 -8.58 24.20 -29.05
C ILE A 359 -7.86 25.44 -29.56
N ALA A 360 -6.74 25.81 -28.94
CA ALA A 360 -5.93 26.98 -29.33
C ALA A 360 -5.46 26.91 -30.79
N GLN A 361 -5.31 25.71 -31.37
CA GLN A 361 -4.89 25.53 -32.76
C GLN A 361 -6.01 25.76 -33.78
N ARG A 362 -7.27 25.76 -33.35
CA ARG A 362 -8.46 25.87 -34.23
C ARG A 362 -9.15 27.22 -34.15
N SER A 363 -8.84 28.03 -33.14
CA SER A 363 -9.41 29.37 -32.98
C SER A 363 -8.46 30.45 -33.49
N THR A 364 -8.97 31.40 -34.27
CA THR A 364 -8.24 32.61 -34.69
C THR A 364 -8.34 33.74 -33.68
N THR A 365 -9.26 33.66 -32.71
CA THR A 365 -9.67 34.74 -31.80
C THR A 365 -9.23 34.54 -30.34
N VAL A 366 -9.12 33.29 -29.89
CA VAL A 366 -8.70 32.89 -28.52
C VAL A 366 -7.20 32.48 -28.35
N PRO A 367 -6.27 32.54 -29.34
CA PRO A 367 -4.94 31.92 -29.20
C PRO A 367 -4.10 32.44 -28.03
N THR A 368 -4.14 33.73 -27.72
CA THR A 368 -3.22 34.36 -26.75
C THR A 368 -3.54 34.02 -25.30
N LEU A 369 -4.83 33.90 -24.95
CA LEU A 369 -5.25 33.48 -23.62
C LEU A 369 -4.97 31.99 -23.40
N MET A 370 -5.32 31.14 -24.37
CA MET A 370 -5.07 29.70 -24.29
C MET A 370 -3.57 29.35 -24.37
N ALA A 371 -2.76 30.12 -25.10
CA ALA A 371 -1.31 29.92 -25.15
C ALA A 371 -0.60 30.25 -23.82
N ARG A 372 -1.20 31.07 -22.95
CA ARG A 372 -0.73 31.38 -21.58
C ARG A 372 -1.18 30.34 -20.57
N ALA A 373 -2.32 29.69 -20.79
CA ALA A 373 -2.83 28.64 -19.90
C ALA A 373 -1.89 27.43 -19.81
N TRP A 374 -1.19 27.09 -20.90
CA TRP A 374 -0.24 25.97 -20.92
C TRP A 374 0.88 26.07 -19.85
N PRO A 375 1.69 27.13 -19.79
CA PRO A 375 2.67 27.27 -18.71
C PRO A 375 2.05 27.34 -17.31
N GLY A 376 0.82 27.87 -17.17
CA GLY A 376 0.11 27.85 -15.88
C GLY A 376 -0.26 26.44 -15.40
N LEU A 377 -0.66 25.56 -16.31
CA LEU A 377 -0.96 24.16 -16.00
C LEU A 377 0.31 23.38 -15.65
N LEU A 378 1.41 23.61 -16.37
CA LEU A 378 2.72 23.04 -16.02
C LEU A 378 3.17 23.47 -14.62
N ALA A 379 3.01 24.76 -14.30
CA ALA A 379 3.32 25.27 -12.96
C ALA A 379 2.43 24.64 -11.88
N THR A 380 1.17 24.35 -12.19
CA THR A 380 0.26 23.67 -11.26
C THR A 380 0.75 22.25 -10.94
N ILE A 381 1.09 21.46 -11.96
CA ILE A 381 1.65 20.11 -11.78
C ILE A 381 2.97 20.18 -10.99
N ALA A 382 3.82 21.15 -11.30
CA ALA A 382 5.07 21.36 -10.59
C ALA A 382 4.88 21.63 -9.09
N LEU A 383 3.90 22.47 -8.73
CA LEU A 383 3.60 22.75 -7.33
C LEU A 383 3.06 21.52 -6.59
N LEU A 384 2.22 20.71 -7.22
CA LEU A 384 1.72 19.45 -6.65
C LEU A 384 2.85 18.47 -6.34
N LEU A 385 3.83 18.38 -7.22
CA LEU A 385 5.02 17.55 -7.03
C LEU A 385 5.92 18.08 -5.90
N LEU A 386 6.05 19.40 -5.74
CA LEU A 386 6.88 20.01 -4.71
C LEU A 386 6.30 19.88 -3.30
N VAL A 387 4.97 19.78 -3.16
CA VAL A 387 4.30 19.59 -1.86
C VAL A 387 4.05 18.11 -1.54
N TYR A 388 4.44 17.20 -2.43
CA TYR A 388 4.32 15.76 -2.22
C TYR A 388 5.14 15.30 -1.01
N SER A 389 4.61 14.37 -0.23
CA SER A 389 5.30 13.71 0.88
C SER A 389 4.81 12.27 0.99
N GLU A 390 5.73 11.32 1.11
CA GLU A 390 5.41 9.93 1.45
C GLU A 390 5.34 9.80 2.98
N GLY A 391 4.13 9.66 3.52
CA GLY A 391 3.86 9.63 4.96
C GLY A 391 2.42 9.30 5.29
#